data_AF-A0A031JU38-F1
#
_entry.id   AF-A0A031JU38-F1
#
_cell.length_a   1.000
_cell.length_b   1.000
_cell.length_c   1.000
_cell.angle_alpha   90.00
_cell.angle_beta   90.00
_cell.angle_gamma   90.00
#
_symmetry.space_group_name_H-M   'P 1'
#
loop_
_entity.id
_entity.type
_entity.pdbx_description
1 polymer ?
#
loop_
_entity_poly.entity_id
_entity_poly.type
_entity_poly.pdbx_seq_one_letter_code
_entity_poly.pdbx_strand_id
1 'polypeptide(L)'
;MDDADVMRVLAVVMSETLDVGTGIIELLGQHMGVAMLDAVRDREVMGHLLVEVAGNQVAAENAKATSKVQRGIIRGCLTGTNGRRKRESWVPRWMAFPASAYTARGGVGSAERAARLAALCDEEEAGAEATEGAEAAPAEAEQALPQAA
;
A
#
# COMPACT_ATOMS: atom_id res chain seq x y z
N MET A 1 -5.17 -32.19 -11.47
CA MET A 1 -5.71 -30.85 -11.75
C MET A 1 -7.01 -31.07 -12.47
N ASP A 2 -8.12 -30.70 -11.84
CA ASP A 2 -9.43 -30.80 -12.47
C ASP A 2 -9.73 -29.52 -13.26
N ASP A 3 -10.87 -29.51 -13.96
CA ASP A 3 -11.30 -28.35 -14.76
C ASP A 3 -11.49 -27.09 -13.89
N ALA A 4 -11.91 -27.25 -12.64
CA ALA A 4 -12.08 -26.14 -11.71
C ALA A 4 -10.74 -25.50 -11.34
N ASP A 5 -9.69 -26.30 -11.15
CA ASP A 5 -8.33 -25.82 -10.92
C ASP A 5 -7.79 -25.08 -12.14
N VAL A 6 -8.03 -25.59 -13.35
CA VAL A 6 -7.66 -24.92 -14.62
C VAL A 6 -8.32 -23.54 -14.69
N MET A 7 -9.63 -23.47 -14.42
CA MET A 7 -10.38 -22.22 -14.47
C MET A 7 -9.92 -21.20 -13.42
N ARG A 8 -9.48 -21.65 -12.23
CA ARG A 8 -8.87 -20.74 -11.23
C ARG A 8 -7.54 -20.16 -11.72
N VAL A 9 -6.67 -20.99 -12.28
CA VAL A 9 -5.39 -20.52 -12.83
C VAL A 9 -5.63 -19.53 -13.98
N LEU A 10 -6.56 -19.85 -14.88
CA LEU A 10 -6.94 -18.96 -15.97
C LEU A 10 -7.44 -17.59 -15.48
N ALA A 11 -8.29 -17.59 -14.45
CA ALA A 11 -8.79 -16.35 -13.86
C ALA A 11 -7.67 -15.49 -13.28
N VAL A 12 -6.68 -16.10 -12.61
CA VAL A 12 -5.50 -15.38 -12.09
C VAL A 12 -4.71 -14.75 -13.23
N VAL A 13 -4.35 -15.53 -14.26
CA VAL A 13 -3.59 -15.02 -15.41
C VAL A 13 -4.34 -13.89 -16.13
N MET A 14 -5.64 -14.05 -16.38
CA MET A 14 -6.45 -13.00 -17.00
C MET A 14 -6.46 -11.73 -16.13
N SER A 15 -6.58 -11.86 -14.82
CA SER A 15 -6.55 -10.70 -13.92
C SER A 15 -5.21 -9.97 -13.89
N GLU A 16 -4.10 -10.67 -14.09
CA GLU A 16 -2.77 -10.06 -14.19
C GLU A 16 -2.57 -9.27 -15.49
N THR A 17 -3.26 -9.65 -16.57
CA THR A 17 -3.19 -8.92 -17.85
C THR A 17 -4.04 -7.65 -17.89
N LEU A 18 -4.87 -7.42 -16.88
CA LEU A 18 -5.70 -6.22 -16.82
C LEU A 18 -4.87 -5.04 -16.33
N ASP A 19 -4.80 -4.00 -17.16
CA ASP A 19 -4.15 -2.76 -16.79
C ASP A 19 -5.03 -1.91 -15.85
N VAL A 20 -4.39 -1.31 -14.85
CA VAL A 20 -5.06 -0.53 -13.80
C VAL A 20 -5.55 0.79 -14.38
N GLY A 21 -6.78 1.19 -14.06
CA GLY A 21 -7.35 2.46 -14.54
C GLY A 21 -7.94 2.41 -15.95
N THR A 22 -8.08 1.21 -16.54
CA THR A 22 -8.79 1.03 -17.81
C THR A 22 -10.30 0.95 -17.61
N GLY A 23 -11.07 1.38 -18.62
CA GLY A 23 -12.54 1.29 -18.60
C GLY A 23 -13.10 -0.13 -18.50
N ILE A 24 -12.30 -1.14 -18.85
CA ILE A 24 -12.66 -2.56 -18.68
C ILE A 24 -12.76 -2.93 -17.20
N ILE A 25 -11.83 -2.45 -16.37
CA ILE A 25 -11.88 -2.64 -14.91
C ILE A 25 -13.12 -1.97 -14.31
N GLU A 26 -13.46 -0.76 -14.77
CA GLU A 26 -14.67 -0.05 -14.31
C GLU A 26 -15.94 -0.84 -14.66
N LEU A 27 -16.04 -1.34 -15.90
CA LEU A 27 -17.17 -2.16 -16.35
C LEU A 27 -17.28 -3.49 -15.59
N LEU A 28 -16.15 -4.16 -15.36
CA LEU A 28 -16.11 -5.41 -14.60
C LEU A 28 -16.49 -5.19 -13.15
N GLY A 29 -16.02 -4.10 -12.52
CA GLY A 29 -16.42 -3.71 -11.18
C GLY A 29 -17.93 -3.54 -11.06
N GLN A 30 -18.54 -2.85 -12.03
CA GLN A 30 -19.99 -2.67 -12.09
C GLN A 30 -20.75 -3.98 -12.31
N HIS A 31 -20.23 -4.87 -13.17
CA HIS A 31 -20.90 -6.13 -13.49
C HIS A 31 -20.79 -7.18 -12.38
N MET A 32 -19.64 -7.22 -11.69
CA MET A 32 -19.40 -8.14 -10.58
C MET A 32 -20.03 -7.66 -9.27
N GLY A 33 -20.37 -6.36 -9.16
CA GLY A 33 -20.98 -5.79 -7.95
C GLY A 33 -20.09 -5.94 -6.71
N VAL A 34 -18.78 -6.10 -6.88
CA VAL A 34 -17.84 -6.37 -5.80
C VAL A 34 -17.44 -5.05 -5.13
N ALA A 35 -18.08 -4.74 -4.00
CA ALA A 35 -17.55 -3.69 -3.15
C ALA A 35 -16.24 -4.18 -2.53
N MET A 36 -15.18 -3.37 -2.61
CA MET A 36 -13.84 -3.70 -2.12
C MET A 36 -13.82 -4.30 -0.70
N LEU A 37 -14.66 -3.80 0.21
CA LEU A 37 -14.76 -4.30 1.59
C LEU A 37 -15.28 -5.75 1.69
N ASP A 38 -16.09 -6.21 0.73
CA ASP A 38 -16.61 -7.57 0.71
C ASP A 38 -15.54 -8.59 0.27
N ALA A 39 -14.51 -8.15 -0.45
CA ALA A 39 -13.37 -8.97 -0.81
C ALA A 39 -12.44 -9.24 0.37
N VAL A 40 -12.44 -8.41 1.41
CA VAL A 40 -11.59 -8.59 2.60
C VAL A 40 -12.11 -9.78 3.44
N ARG A 41 -11.30 -10.86 3.49
CA ARG A 41 -11.58 -12.08 4.25
C ARG A 41 -10.78 -12.20 5.54
N ASP A 42 -9.61 -11.55 5.61
CA ASP A 42 -8.77 -11.58 6.80
C ASP A 42 -9.43 -10.75 7.93
N ARG A 43 -9.63 -11.39 9.09
CA ARG A 43 -10.26 -10.81 10.26
C ARG A 43 -9.36 -9.79 10.97
N GLU A 44 -8.05 -10.00 10.96
CA GLU A 44 -7.07 -9.07 11.52
C GLU A 44 -7.07 -7.78 10.70
N VAL A 45 -7.02 -7.91 9.37
CA VAL A 45 -7.13 -6.77 8.45
C VAL A 45 -8.45 -6.01 8.67
N MET A 46 -9.58 -6.71 8.78
CA MET A 46 -10.87 -6.08 9.07
C MET A 46 -10.85 -5.27 10.37
N GLY A 47 -10.16 -5.75 11.40
CA GLY A 47 -9.96 -5.05 12.66
C GLY A 47 -9.16 -3.76 12.49
N HIS A 48 -8.05 -3.80 11.73
CA HIS A 48 -7.26 -2.60 11.43
C HIS A 48 -8.06 -1.56 10.63
N LEU A 49 -8.84 -1.99 9.64
CA LEU A 49 -9.72 -1.09 8.88
C LEU A 49 -10.76 -0.42 9.79
N LEU A 50 -11.33 -1.18 10.72
CA LEU A 50 -12.31 -0.65 11.67
C LEU A 50 -11.68 0.40 12.61
N VAL A 51 -10.46 0.16 13.10
CA VAL A 51 -9.70 1.12 13.91
C VAL A 51 -9.45 2.41 13.13
N GLU A 52 -9.01 2.31 11.89
CA GLU A 52 -8.64 3.47 11.08
C GLU A 52 -9.85 4.34 10.73
N VAL A 53 -10.96 3.69 10.35
CA VAL A 53 -12.16 4.38 9.87
C VAL A 53 -13.05 4.85 11.02
N ALA A 54 -13.32 3.99 12.00
CA ALA A 54 -14.28 4.25 13.09
C ALA A 54 -13.63 4.70 14.40
N GLY A 55 -12.31 4.56 14.53
CA GLY A 55 -11.55 4.92 15.74
C GLY A 55 -11.39 3.77 16.73
N ASN A 56 -10.39 3.90 17.61
CA ASN A 56 -9.99 2.88 18.58
C ASN A 56 -11.12 2.42 19.51
N GLN A 57 -11.93 3.36 20.01
CA GLN A 57 -13.02 3.04 20.95
C GLN A 57 -14.09 2.17 20.29
N VAL A 58 -14.61 2.60 19.13
CA VAL A 58 -15.64 1.84 18.38
C VAL A 58 -15.10 0.47 17.96
N ALA A 59 -13.82 0.40 17.57
CA ALA A 59 -13.19 -0.86 17.22
C ALA A 59 -13.08 -1.82 18.41
N ALA A 60 -12.70 -1.32 19.59
CA ALA A 60 -12.61 -2.13 20.80
C ALA A 60 -13.97 -2.70 21.22
N GLU A 61 -15.01 -1.87 21.21
CA GLU A 61 -16.40 -2.28 21.51
C GLU A 61 -16.91 -3.35 20.53
N ASN A 62 -16.43 -3.33 19.29
CA ASN A 62 -16.88 -4.22 18.20
C ASN A 62 -15.85 -5.30 17.82
N ALA A 63 -14.81 -5.52 18.63
CA ALA A 63 -13.74 -6.47 18.34
C ALA A 63 -14.26 -7.91 18.18
N LYS A 64 -15.25 -8.29 19.01
CA LYS A 64 -15.90 -9.60 18.98
C LYS A 64 -17.09 -9.70 18.02
N ALA A 65 -17.46 -8.60 17.37
CA ALA A 65 -18.57 -8.59 16.42
C ALA A 65 -18.27 -9.47 15.19
N THR A 66 -19.31 -9.81 14.43
CA THR A 66 -19.14 -10.54 13.16
C THR A 66 -18.56 -9.62 12.09
N SER A 67 -17.85 -10.19 11.10
CA SER A 67 -17.29 -9.41 9.98
C SER A 67 -18.37 -8.65 9.19
N LYS A 68 -19.62 -9.15 9.19
CA LYS A 68 -20.76 -8.44 8.58
C LYS A 68 -21.08 -7.14 9.32
N VAL A 69 -21.09 -7.18 10.66
CA VAL A 69 -21.31 -5.99 11.50
C VAL A 69 -20.17 -5.00 11.33
N GLN A 70 -18.92 -5.46 11.39
CA GLN A 70 -17.74 -4.59 11.23
C GLN A 70 -17.74 -3.89 9.85
N ARG A 71 -18.05 -4.61 8.77
CA ARG A 71 -18.24 -4.01 7.43
C ARG A 71 -19.35 -2.98 7.40
N GLY A 72 -20.47 -3.24 8.06
CA GLY A 72 -21.58 -2.28 8.17
C GLY A 72 -21.17 -0.98 8.84
N ILE A 73 -20.38 -1.05 9.91
CA ILE A 73 -19.84 0.13 10.61
C ILE A 73 -18.90 0.92 9.70
N ILE A 74 -17.97 0.24 9.02
CA ILE A 74 -17.03 0.89 8.09
C ILE A 74 -17.80 1.62 6.98
N ARG A 75 -18.78 0.96 6.34
CA ARG A 75 -19.63 1.61 5.32
C ARG A 75 -20.39 2.81 5.88
N GLY A 76 -20.89 2.71 7.11
CA GLY A 76 -21.56 3.82 7.79
C GLY A 76 -20.65 5.04 7.93
N CYS A 77 -19.41 4.83 8.38
CA CYS A 77 -18.41 5.89 8.50
C CYS A 77 -17.97 6.48 7.15
N LEU A 78 -17.90 5.69 6.08
CA LEU A 78 -17.50 6.19 4.76
C LEU A 78 -18.62 7.00 4.08
N THR A 79 -19.88 6.59 4.28
CA THR A 79 -21.05 7.29 3.73
C THR A 79 -21.50 8.47 4.59
N GLY A 80 -21.00 8.59 5.83
CA GLY A 80 -21.48 9.59 6.79
C GLY A 80 -22.89 9.31 7.33
N THR A 81 -23.34 8.06 7.23
CA THR A 81 -24.67 7.64 7.71
C THR A 81 -24.60 7.20 9.18
N ASN A 82 -25.76 7.10 9.84
CA ASN A 82 -25.88 6.67 11.24
C ASN A 82 -25.20 7.59 12.27
N GLY A 83 -25.16 8.91 12.03
CA GLY A 83 -24.60 9.90 12.96
C GLY A 83 -23.08 9.84 13.12
N ARG A 84 -22.38 9.11 12.23
CA ARG A 84 -20.92 8.95 12.28
C ARG A 84 -20.25 10.01 11.41
N ARG A 85 -19.09 10.52 11.86
CA ARG A 85 -18.30 11.49 11.08
C ARG A 85 -17.86 10.86 9.76
N LYS A 86 -18.30 11.45 8.65
CA LYS A 86 -17.89 11.02 7.32
C LYS A 86 -16.37 11.11 7.19
N ARG A 87 -15.74 10.02 6.77
CA ARG A 87 -14.33 10.02 6.38
C ARG A 87 -14.25 10.23 4.87
N GLU A 88 -13.99 11.47 4.46
CA GLU A 88 -13.81 11.78 3.06
C GLU A 88 -12.44 11.31 2.57
N SER A 89 -12.40 10.84 1.33
CA SER A 89 -11.17 10.42 0.63
C SER A 89 -10.35 9.34 1.35
N TRP A 90 -10.98 8.54 2.22
CA TRP A 90 -10.29 7.42 2.83
C TRP A 90 -10.07 6.31 1.81
N VAL A 91 -8.82 5.84 1.75
CA VAL A 91 -8.42 4.65 1.00
C VAL A 91 -7.64 3.73 1.94
N PRO A 92 -7.75 2.41 1.80
CA PRO A 92 -6.91 1.50 2.56
C PRO A 92 -5.42 1.69 2.25
N ARG A 93 -4.56 1.39 3.21
CA ARG A 93 -3.09 1.51 3.09
C ARG A 93 -2.47 0.85 1.86
N TRP A 94 -3.01 -0.27 1.39
CA TRP A 94 -2.51 -0.95 0.20
C TRP A 94 -2.93 -0.30 -1.12
N MET A 95 -3.84 0.67 -1.07
CA MET A 95 -4.25 1.55 -2.19
C MET A 95 -3.70 2.97 -2.04
N ALA A 96 -3.10 3.32 -0.91
CA ALA A 96 -2.40 4.58 -0.73
C ALA A 96 -1.05 4.57 -1.47
N PHE A 97 -0.44 5.75 -1.63
CA PHE A 97 0.90 5.90 -2.20
C PHE A 97 1.83 6.56 -1.16
N PRO A 98 2.94 5.92 -0.76
CA PRO A 98 3.34 4.55 -1.11
C PRO A 98 2.44 3.49 -0.43
N ALA A 99 2.22 2.36 -1.11
CA ALA A 99 1.34 1.30 -0.62
C ALA A 99 1.97 0.57 0.57
N SER A 100 1.19 0.26 1.60
CA SER A 100 1.66 -0.51 2.77
C SER A 100 0.66 -1.56 3.23
N ALA A 101 1.16 -2.61 3.88
CA ALA A 101 0.36 -3.68 4.45
C ALA A 101 -0.18 -3.29 5.84
N TYR A 102 -1.30 -3.91 6.24
CA TYR A 102 -1.81 -3.76 7.61
C TYR A 102 -1.19 -4.74 8.61
N THR A 103 -0.70 -5.87 8.13
CA THR A 103 -0.17 -6.96 8.96
C THR A 103 1.21 -7.37 8.45
N ALA A 104 2.04 -7.91 9.36
CA ALA A 104 3.37 -8.42 9.02
C ALA A 104 3.32 -9.66 8.10
N ARG A 105 2.18 -10.35 8.02
CA ARG A 105 2.00 -11.50 7.10
C ARG A 105 2.02 -11.08 5.62
N GLY A 106 1.82 -9.80 5.30
CA GLY A 106 1.75 -9.35 3.91
C GLY A 106 0.50 -9.85 3.19
N GLY A 107 0.64 -10.22 1.91
CA GLY A 107 -0.46 -10.76 1.10
C GLY A 107 -1.15 -9.73 0.22
N VAL A 108 -0.59 -8.51 0.10
CA VAL A 108 -1.05 -7.52 -0.87
C VAL A 108 0.11 -7.13 -1.77
N GLY A 109 0.06 -7.59 -3.03
CA GLY A 109 1.17 -7.43 -3.97
C GLY A 109 1.58 -5.98 -4.23
N SER A 110 0.68 -5.00 -4.12
CA SER A 110 1.03 -3.57 -4.23
C SER A 110 1.94 -3.12 -3.10
N ALA A 111 1.65 -3.52 -1.86
CA ALA A 111 2.46 -3.19 -0.69
C ALA A 111 3.82 -3.89 -0.73
N GLU A 112 3.86 -5.15 -1.18
CA GLU A 112 5.12 -5.91 -1.33
C GLU A 112 6.00 -5.29 -2.42
N ARG A 113 5.43 -4.87 -3.56
CA ARG A 113 6.16 -4.16 -4.60
C ARG A 113 6.67 -2.80 -4.11
N ALA A 114 5.84 -2.03 -3.42
CA ALA A 114 6.23 -0.74 -2.86
C ALA A 114 7.40 -0.89 -1.86
N ALA A 115 7.36 -1.91 -0.99
CA ALA A 115 8.46 -2.20 -0.08
C ALA A 115 9.76 -2.57 -0.80
N ARG A 116 9.69 -3.36 -1.89
CA ARG A 116 10.87 -3.69 -2.72
C ARG A 116 11.46 -2.48 -3.41
N LEU A 117 10.60 -1.59 -3.94
CA LEU A 117 11.05 -0.36 -4.59
C LEU A 117 11.66 0.62 -3.59
N ALA A 118 11.07 0.77 -2.40
CA ALA A 118 11.63 1.60 -1.34
C ALA A 118 13.05 1.16 -0.97
N ALA A 119 13.29 -0.15 -0.83
CA ALA A 119 14.63 -0.66 -0.53
C ALA A 119 15.68 -0.32 -1.61
N LEU A 120 15.27 -0.27 -2.90
CA LEU A 120 16.17 0.14 -3.98
C LEU A 120 16.47 1.65 -3.94
N CYS A 121 15.46 2.47 -3.62
CA CYS A 121 15.67 3.91 -3.45
C CYS A 121 16.57 4.22 -2.24
N ASP A 122 16.41 3.48 -1.14
CA ASP A 122 17.26 3.60 0.05
C ASP A 122 18.73 3.21 -0.28
N GLU A 123 18.95 2.22 -1.16
CA GLU A 123 20.28 1.84 -1.65
C GLU A 123 20.90 2.90 -2.58
N GLU A 124 20.11 3.57 -3.42
CA GLU A 124 20.57 4.73 -4.22
C GLU A 124 20.95 5.92 -3.33
N GLU A 125 20.15 6.25 -2.31
CA GLU A 125 20.45 7.34 -1.38
C GLU A 125 21.73 7.04 -0.56
N ALA A 126 21.90 5.80 -0.08
CA ALA A 126 23.13 5.38 0.61
C ALA A 126 24.36 5.37 -0.32
N GLY A 127 24.18 5.05 -1.60
CA GLY A 127 25.24 5.13 -2.61
C GLY A 127 25.62 6.58 -2.95
N ALA A 128 24.65 7.48 -3.00
CA ALA A 128 24.85 8.91 -3.25
C ALA A 128 25.58 9.59 -2.07
N GLU A 129 25.19 9.31 -0.83
CA GLU A 129 25.87 9.83 0.37
C GLU A 129 27.33 9.34 0.47
N ALA A 130 27.63 8.11 0.03
CA ALA A 130 29.00 7.59 -0.02
C ALA A 130 29.87 8.30 -1.08
N THR A 131 29.27 8.80 -2.17
CA THR A 131 29.99 9.59 -3.18
C THR A 131 30.18 11.06 -2.77
N GLU A 132 29.26 11.64 -2.00
CA GLU A 132 29.35 13.04 -1.55
C GLU A 132 30.30 13.22 -0.34
N GLY A 133 30.52 12.16 0.45
CA GLY A 133 31.50 12.14 1.54
C GLY A 133 32.97 12.01 1.11
N ALA A 134 33.25 11.77 -0.18
CA ALA A 134 34.61 11.55 -0.69
C ALA A 134 35.27 12.81 -1.28
N GLU A 135 34.54 13.90 -1.48
CA GLU A 135 35.06 15.15 -2.05
C GLU A 135 35.13 16.29 -1.02
N ALA A 136 35.78 16.04 0.12
CA ALA A 136 36.24 17.10 1.01
C ALA A 136 37.49 16.67 1.79
N ALA A 137 38.64 16.59 1.11
CA ALA A 137 39.95 16.64 1.74
C ALA A 137 40.65 17.96 1.34
N PRO A 138 41.20 18.73 2.30
CA PRO A 138 41.59 20.12 2.09
C PRO A 138 42.96 20.28 1.41
N ALA A 139 43.16 21.49 0.90
CA ALA A 139 44.36 22.00 0.26
C ALA A 139 45.62 21.99 1.14
N GLU A 140 46.79 21.69 0.56
CA GLU A 140 48.07 22.25 0.98
C GLU A 140 48.96 22.61 -0.22
N ALA A 141 49.80 23.60 0.01
CA ALA A 141 50.39 24.52 -0.94
C ALA A 141 51.77 24.10 -1.46
N GLU A 142 52.29 24.99 -2.32
CA GLU A 142 53.72 25.31 -2.46
C GLU A 142 54.52 24.55 -3.52
N GLN A 143 54.74 25.19 -4.68
CA GLN A 143 56.07 25.22 -5.30
C GLN A 143 56.37 26.61 -5.85
N ALA A 144 57.35 27.25 -5.20
CA ALA A 144 57.93 28.54 -5.54
C ALA A 144 58.73 28.49 -6.85
N LEU A 145 58.73 29.63 -7.56
CA LEU A 145 59.56 29.92 -8.74
C LEU A 145 61.06 29.64 -8.50
N PRO A 146 61.81 29.27 -9.56
CA PRO A 146 63.18 29.72 -9.72
C PRO A 146 63.27 30.86 -10.75
N GLN A 147 63.86 31.99 -10.35
CA GLN A 147 64.46 32.96 -11.26
C GLN A 147 65.80 32.43 -11.76
N ALA A 148 66.15 32.71 -13.02
CA ALA A 148 67.52 32.73 -13.49
C ALA A 148 67.72 33.86 -14.51
N ALA A 149 68.88 34.51 -14.36
CA ALA A 149 69.31 35.78 -14.92
C ALA A 149 69.58 35.79 -16.44
#